data_AF-A0A6C0J7D2-F1
#
_entry.id   AF-A0A6C0J7D2-F1
#
_cell.length_a   1.000
_cell.length_b   1.000
_cell.length_c   1.000
_cell.angle_alpha   90.00
_cell.angle_beta   90.00
_cell.angle_gamma   90.00
#
_symmetry.space_group_name_H-M   'P 1'
#
loop_
_entity.id
_entity.type
_entity.pdbx_description
1 polymer ?
#
loop_
_entity_poly.entity_id
_entity_poly.type
_entity_poly.pdbx_seq_one_letter_code
_entity_poly.pdbx_strand_id
1 'polypeptide(L)'
;MEIKLPVSIGEAIDKLTILDIKSNKITDSRKLDVLKEYEILHTTLNPCIHKYQDLYDSMRKINMIIWNQMEILRDGSLNDTDYTKLCRDCIKSNDIRFRVKNKINLISNSSLKEQKSYKINRLLIELNCNENCFFLFVKPIKYFSFIYDEIIILSSNNLCNISDRFDYDNTIKYNIELTDFTVTHTYTFNDSVYTKDKIYDIMSITDEIIQLI
;
A
#
# COMPACT_ATOMS: atom_id res chain seq x y z
N MET A 1 22.96 9.56 24.56
CA MET A 1 22.95 8.10 24.74
C MET A 1 22.17 7.51 23.57
N GLU A 2 22.70 6.48 22.92
CA GLU A 2 22.06 5.80 21.79
C GLU A 2 21.93 4.31 22.12
N ILE A 3 20.84 3.68 21.68
CA ILE A 3 20.62 2.23 21.79
C ILE A 3 20.37 1.65 20.40
N LYS A 4 20.81 0.41 20.17
CA LYS A 4 20.54 -0.32 18.93
C LYS A 4 19.38 -1.30 19.15
N LEU A 5 18.36 -1.20 18.32
CA LEU A 5 17.20 -2.09 18.34
C LEU A 5 17.04 -2.78 16.97
N PRO A 6 16.83 -4.09 16.93
CA PRO A 6 16.44 -4.75 15.69
C PRO A 6 15.01 -4.35 15.32
N VAL A 7 14.79 -4.00 14.06
CA VAL A 7 13.49 -3.64 13.50
C VAL A 7 13.27 -4.35 12.17
N SER A 8 12.00 -4.45 11.74
CA SER A 8 11.71 -4.95 10.39
C SER A 8 12.17 -3.97 9.32
N ILE A 9 12.45 -4.45 8.10
CA ILE A 9 12.87 -3.59 6.98
C ILE A 9 11.76 -2.59 6.63
N GLY A 10 10.49 -3.02 6.68
CA GLY A 10 9.32 -2.15 6.48
C GLY A 10 9.22 -1.04 7.51
N GLU A 11 9.47 -1.34 8.79
CA GLU A 11 9.49 -0.33 9.87
C GLU A 11 10.62 0.69 9.68
N ALA A 12 11.80 0.22 9.25
CA ALA A 12 12.95 1.08 9.00
C ALA A 12 12.72 2.03 7.81
N ILE A 13 12.12 1.52 6.71
CA ILE A 13 11.74 2.34 5.55
C ILE A 13 10.62 3.32 5.91
N ASP A 14 9.59 2.91 6.66
CA ASP A 14 8.53 3.79 7.15
C ASP A 14 9.12 4.99 7.91
N LYS A 15 9.98 4.71 8.90
CA LYS A 15 10.68 5.75 9.65
C LYS A 15 11.52 6.66 8.77
N LEU A 16 12.29 6.11 7.83
CA LEU A 16 13.10 6.89 6.90
C LEU A 16 12.25 7.86 6.07
N THR A 17 11.13 7.40 5.51
CA THR A 17 10.24 8.25 4.70
C THR A 17 9.57 9.35 5.52
N ILE A 18 9.25 9.11 6.80
CA ILE A 18 8.75 10.16 7.70
C ILE A 18 9.83 11.23 7.94
N LEU A 19 11.09 10.81 8.12
CA LEU A 19 12.22 11.74 8.29
C LEU A 19 12.47 12.56 7.02
N ASP A 20 12.34 11.95 5.84
CA ASP A 20 12.39 12.66 4.55
C ASP A 20 11.30 13.74 4.46
N ILE A 21 10.05 13.40 4.79
CA ILE A 21 8.96 14.38 4.80
C ILE A 21 9.25 15.52 5.79
N LYS A 22 9.70 15.20 7.00
CA LYS A 22 10.05 16.19 8.02
C LYS A 22 11.20 17.09 7.58
N SER A 23 12.22 16.56 6.92
CA SER A 23 13.38 17.34 6.48
C SER A 23 12.98 18.38 5.41
N ASN A 24 11.93 18.07 4.63
CA ASN A 24 11.36 18.98 3.64
C ASN A 24 10.37 19.99 4.25
N LYS A 25 9.60 19.61 5.29
CA LYS A 25 8.53 20.43 5.87
C LYS A 25 8.97 21.33 7.03
N ILE A 26 9.96 20.91 7.83
CA ILE A 26 10.46 21.69 8.97
C ILE A 26 11.49 22.69 8.45
N THR A 27 11.31 23.98 8.76
CA THR A 27 12.14 25.08 8.23
C THR A 27 13.02 25.75 9.29
N ASP A 28 12.84 25.42 10.56
CA ASP A 28 13.64 25.94 11.67
C ASP A 28 14.81 25.02 12.07
N SER A 29 15.52 25.37 13.14
CA SER A 29 16.72 24.66 13.61
C SER A 29 16.50 23.18 13.93
N ARG A 30 15.27 22.75 14.22
CA ARG A 30 14.93 21.32 14.45
C ARG A 30 15.19 20.45 13.23
N LYS A 31 15.25 21.05 12.02
CA LYS A 31 15.62 20.34 10.78
C LYS A 31 16.99 19.66 10.88
N LEU A 32 17.94 20.25 11.62
CA LEU A 32 19.28 19.69 11.77
C LEU A 32 19.25 18.32 12.46
N ASP A 33 18.41 18.17 13.49
CA ASP A 33 18.24 16.89 14.19
C ASP A 33 17.58 15.83 13.29
N VAL A 34 16.58 16.24 12.50
CA VAL A 34 15.91 15.37 11.53
C VAL A 34 16.88 14.88 10.45
N LEU A 35 17.70 15.77 9.90
CA LEU A 35 18.70 15.42 8.89
C LEU A 35 19.74 14.45 9.46
N LYS A 36 20.20 14.69 10.69
CA LYS A 36 21.14 13.78 11.35
C LYS A 36 20.57 12.36 11.46
N GLU A 37 19.31 12.21 11.86
CA GLU A 37 18.67 10.90 11.96
C GLU A 37 18.41 10.28 10.58
N TYR A 38 17.99 11.10 9.60
CA TYR A 38 17.78 10.67 8.22
C TYR A 38 19.06 10.07 7.62
N GLU A 39 20.20 10.76 7.72
CA GLU A 39 21.46 10.31 7.11
C GLU A 39 21.94 8.97 7.68
N ILE A 40 21.76 8.74 8.99
CA ILE A 40 22.11 7.47 9.65
C ILE A 40 21.29 6.31 9.05
N LEU A 41 19.97 6.50 8.91
CA LEU A 41 19.09 5.46 8.35
C LEU A 41 19.29 5.31 6.84
N HIS A 42 19.39 6.41 6.11
CA HIS A 42 19.54 6.43 4.66
C HIS A 42 20.79 5.66 4.23
N THR A 43 21.94 5.91 4.87
CA THR A 43 23.20 5.21 4.59
C THR A 43 23.05 3.69 4.70
N THR A 44 22.30 3.21 5.70
CA THR A 44 22.09 1.77 5.94
C THR A 44 21.06 1.19 4.97
N LEU A 45 20.01 1.94 4.65
CA LEU A 45 18.87 1.45 3.88
C LEU A 45 19.01 1.68 2.37
N ASN A 46 19.98 2.46 1.91
CA ASN A 46 20.13 2.86 0.51
C ASN A 46 20.02 1.68 -0.50
N PRO A 47 20.68 0.51 -0.28
CA PRO A 47 20.51 -0.63 -1.18
C PRO A 47 19.08 -1.19 -1.22
N CYS A 48 18.38 -1.19 -0.08
CA CYS A 48 16.99 -1.64 0.00
C CYS A 48 16.05 -0.67 -0.71
N ILE A 49 16.29 0.64 -0.60
CA ILE A 49 15.51 1.68 -1.30
C ILE A 49 15.60 1.45 -2.81
N HIS A 50 16.82 1.33 -3.35
CA HIS A 50 17.04 1.14 -4.78
C HIS A 50 16.40 -0.16 -5.29
N LYS A 51 16.48 -1.24 -4.51
CA LYS A 51 15.90 -2.54 -4.88
C LYS A 51 14.37 -2.53 -4.85
N TYR A 52 13.76 -1.76 -3.96
CA TYR A 52 12.31 -1.75 -3.72
C TYR A 52 11.71 -0.35 -3.93
N GLN A 53 12.18 0.36 -4.96
CA GLN A 53 11.89 1.78 -5.19
C GLN A 53 10.38 2.07 -5.22
N ASP A 54 9.60 1.28 -5.95
CA ASP A 54 8.14 1.46 -6.05
C ASP A 54 7.45 1.39 -4.68
N LEU A 55 7.87 0.46 -3.81
CA LEU A 55 7.31 0.34 -2.46
C LEU A 55 7.81 1.45 -1.52
N TYR A 56 9.04 1.92 -1.69
CA TYR A 56 9.55 3.10 -0.99
C TYR A 56 8.73 4.35 -1.35
N ASP A 57 8.45 4.56 -2.64
CA ASP A 57 7.66 5.70 -3.12
C ASP A 57 6.21 5.61 -2.64
N SER A 58 5.60 4.43 -2.66
CA SER A 58 4.29 4.19 -2.04
C SER A 58 4.29 4.50 -0.54
N MET A 59 5.34 4.08 0.20
CA MET A 59 5.48 4.37 1.64
C MET A 59 5.57 5.88 1.90
N ARG A 60 6.41 6.58 1.14
CA ARG A 60 6.57 8.02 1.24
C ARG A 60 5.28 8.76 0.92
N LYS A 61 4.58 8.34 -0.13
CA LYS A 61 3.29 8.93 -0.54
C LYS A 61 2.24 8.76 0.55
N ILE A 62 2.05 7.57 1.11
CA ILE A 62 1.06 7.37 2.18
C ILE A 62 1.42 8.14 3.46
N ASN A 63 2.71 8.21 3.83
CA ASN A 63 3.13 9.03 4.96
C ASN A 63 2.89 10.53 4.72
N MET A 64 3.03 11.02 3.48
CA MET A 64 2.71 12.41 3.14
C MET A 64 1.20 12.68 3.22
N ILE A 65 0.37 11.73 2.79
CA ILE A 65 -1.09 11.82 2.94
C ILE A 65 -1.47 11.93 4.42
N ILE A 66 -0.94 11.04 5.26
CA ILE A 66 -1.17 11.07 6.71
C ILE A 66 -0.67 12.38 7.31
N TRP A 67 0.52 12.87 6.93
CA TRP A 67 1.04 14.15 7.39
C TRP A 67 0.06 15.29 7.10
N ASN A 68 -0.42 15.40 5.86
CA ASN A 68 -1.35 16.47 5.48
C ASN A 68 -2.70 16.35 6.20
N GLN A 69 -3.23 15.11 6.36
CA GLN A 69 -4.44 14.87 7.14
C GLN A 69 -4.27 15.33 8.60
N MET A 70 -3.12 15.01 9.22
CA MET A 70 -2.83 15.41 10.59
C MET A 70 -2.68 16.93 10.76
N GLU A 71 -2.11 17.62 9.78
CA GLU A 71 -2.01 19.09 9.83
C GLU A 71 -3.38 19.74 9.80
N ILE A 72 -4.30 19.28 8.92
CA ILE A 72 -5.68 19.77 8.87
C ILE A 72 -6.41 19.46 10.19
N LEU A 73 -6.24 18.24 10.74
CA LEU A 73 -6.85 17.87 12.03
C LEU A 73 -6.35 18.76 13.19
N ARG A 74 -5.09 19.19 13.17
CA ARG A 74 -4.49 20.05 14.21
C ARG A 74 -4.86 21.52 14.10
N ASP A 75 -5.13 22.00 12.88
CA ASP A 75 -5.54 23.38 12.63
C ASP A 75 -6.86 23.74 13.34
N GLY A 76 -7.73 22.75 13.57
CA GLY A 76 -8.97 22.93 14.33
C GLY A 76 -10.04 23.75 13.60
N SER A 77 -9.87 23.97 12.29
CA SER A 77 -10.79 24.74 11.44
C SER A 77 -11.99 23.94 10.93
N LEU A 78 -12.02 22.62 11.16
CA LEU A 78 -13.09 21.74 10.72
C LEU A 78 -14.29 21.75 11.67
N ASN A 79 -15.50 21.63 11.11
CA ASN A 79 -16.67 21.27 11.89
C ASN A 79 -16.62 19.78 12.30
N ASP A 80 -17.46 19.38 13.26
CA ASP A 80 -17.47 18.03 13.82
C ASP A 80 -17.67 16.91 12.78
N THR A 81 -18.48 17.17 11.75
CA THR A 81 -18.78 16.19 10.70
C THR A 81 -17.54 15.93 9.84
N ASP A 82 -16.90 17.00 9.37
CA ASP A 82 -15.70 16.93 8.54
C ASP A 82 -14.51 16.41 9.34
N TYR A 83 -14.37 16.82 10.60
CA TYR A 83 -13.37 16.28 11.51
C TYR A 83 -13.52 14.77 11.70
N THR A 84 -14.75 14.30 11.95
CA THR A 84 -15.04 12.86 12.10
C THR A 84 -14.73 12.09 10.83
N LYS A 85 -15.08 12.65 9.66
CA LYS A 85 -14.77 12.05 8.36
C LYS A 85 -13.26 11.94 8.15
N LEU A 86 -12.52 13.02 8.39
CA LEU A 86 -11.07 13.06 8.21
C LEU A 86 -10.34 12.10 9.18
N CYS A 87 -10.82 11.98 10.43
CA CYS A 87 -10.32 10.97 11.36
C CYS A 87 -10.48 9.54 10.81
N ARG A 88 -11.64 9.21 10.23
CA ARG A 88 -11.86 7.89 9.61
C ARG A 88 -10.93 7.67 8.41
N ASP A 89 -10.70 8.70 7.60
CA ASP A 89 -9.80 8.60 6.45
C ASP A 89 -8.32 8.50 6.88
N CYS A 90 -7.94 9.14 7.98
CA CYS A 90 -6.62 8.97 8.60
C CYS A 90 -6.41 7.54 9.12
N ILE A 91 -7.44 6.90 9.70
CA ILE A 91 -7.38 5.49 10.11
C ILE A 91 -7.16 4.58 8.89
N LYS A 92 -7.93 4.77 7.80
CA LYS A 92 -7.74 4.02 6.55
C LYS A 92 -6.33 4.19 5.98
N SER A 93 -5.82 5.42 6.01
CA SER A 93 -4.48 5.75 5.51
C SER A 93 -3.38 5.06 6.34
N ASN A 94 -3.57 4.96 7.66
CA ASN A 94 -2.68 4.22 8.54
C ASN A 94 -2.71 2.70 8.28
N ASP A 95 -3.86 2.13 7.92
CA ASP A 95 -3.96 0.72 7.55
C ASP A 95 -3.29 0.45 6.19
N ILE A 96 -3.44 1.36 5.21
CA ILE A 96 -2.68 1.31 3.96
C ILE A 96 -1.18 1.31 4.24
N ARG A 97 -0.70 2.23 5.12
CA ARG A 97 0.71 2.29 5.52
C ARG A 97 1.21 0.97 6.10
N PHE A 98 0.41 0.33 6.95
CA PHE A 98 0.74 -1.00 7.48
C PHE A 98 0.88 -2.05 6.36
N ARG A 99 -0.01 -2.06 5.37
CA ARG A 99 0.08 -2.99 4.24
C ARG A 99 1.32 -2.75 3.39
N VAL A 100 1.70 -1.50 3.14
CA VAL A 100 2.96 -1.20 2.44
C VAL A 100 4.16 -1.73 3.24
N LYS A 101 4.19 -1.55 4.58
CA LYS A 101 5.24 -2.14 5.44
C LYS A 101 5.28 -3.65 5.31
N ASN A 102 4.13 -4.30 5.31
CA ASN A 102 4.04 -5.76 5.17
C ASN A 102 4.56 -6.23 3.81
N LYS A 103 4.19 -5.57 2.69
CA LYS A 103 4.71 -5.88 1.35
C LYS A 103 6.24 -5.81 1.32
N ILE A 104 6.83 -4.73 1.85
CA ILE A 104 8.28 -4.57 1.98
C ILE A 104 8.88 -5.72 2.80
N ASN A 105 8.30 -6.05 3.95
CA ASN A 105 8.78 -7.13 4.81
C ASN A 105 8.76 -8.49 4.12
N LEU A 106 7.73 -8.77 3.33
CA LEU A 106 7.61 -10.03 2.59
C LEU A 106 8.63 -10.13 1.45
N ILE A 107 8.76 -9.08 0.62
CA ILE A 107 9.66 -9.12 -0.54
C ILE A 107 11.15 -9.04 -0.16
N SER A 108 11.44 -8.45 1.00
CA SER A 108 12.79 -8.38 1.56
C SER A 108 13.17 -9.58 2.42
N ASN A 109 12.26 -10.53 2.66
CA ASN A 109 12.44 -11.62 3.62
C ASN A 109 12.88 -11.11 5.00
N SER A 110 12.31 -9.98 5.45
CA SER A 110 12.61 -9.40 6.75
C SER A 110 12.36 -10.42 7.87
N SER A 111 13.36 -10.59 8.75
CA SER A 111 13.29 -11.53 9.88
C SER A 111 12.26 -11.13 10.93
N LEU A 112 11.99 -9.82 11.03
CA LEU A 112 10.95 -9.24 11.86
C LEU A 112 9.80 -8.74 11.00
N LYS A 113 8.58 -8.81 11.54
CA LYS A 113 7.36 -8.31 10.88
C LYS A 113 6.41 -7.75 11.94
N GLU A 114 5.98 -6.51 11.78
CA GLU A 114 4.91 -5.94 12.60
C GLU A 114 3.61 -6.73 12.38
N GLN A 115 2.81 -6.92 13.44
CA GLN A 115 1.52 -7.61 13.39
C GLN A 115 0.39 -6.64 13.78
N LYS A 116 -0.79 -6.82 13.18
CA LYS A 116 -2.03 -6.16 13.57
C LYS A 116 -2.99 -7.17 14.19
N SER A 117 -3.84 -6.71 15.09
CA SER A 117 -4.81 -7.55 15.80
C SER A 117 -6.11 -7.80 15.02
N TYR A 118 -6.30 -7.15 13.87
CA TYR A 118 -7.52 -7.28 13.08
C TYR A 118 -7.45 -8.48 12.12
N LYS A 119 -8.63 -8.93 11.69
CA LYS A 119 -8.78 -10.04 10.75
C LYS A 119 -8.24 -9.67 9.36
N ILE A 120 -7.45 -10.56 8.75
CA ILE A 120 -6.95 -10.39 7.38
C ILE A 120 -8.13 -10.18 6.42
N ASN A 121 -8.15 -9.04 5.74
CA ASN A 121 -9.15 -8.71 4.74
C ASN A 121 -8.67 -9.16 3.36
N ARG A 122 -9.45 -10.02 2.72
CA ARG A 122 -9.09 -10.63 1.43
C ARG A 122 -10.04 -10.21 0.33
N LEU A 123 -9.49 -9.86 -0.82
CA LEU A 123 -10.23 -9.64 -2.05
C LEU A 123 -10.04 -10.82 -2.99
N LEU A 124 -11.14 -11.39 -3.48
CA LEU A 124 -11.14 -12.38 -4.55
C LEU A 124 -11.50 -11.68 -5.88
N ILE A 125 -10.71 -11.94 -6.92
CA ILE A 125 -10.97 -11.47 -8.29
C ILE A 125 -11.01 -12.69 -9.21
N GLU A 126 -12.19 -12.99 -9.74
CA GLU A 126 -12.40 -14.09 -10.70
C GLU A 126 -12.41 -13.52 -12.12
N LEU A 127 -11.38 -13.84 -12.90
CA LEU A 127 -11.20 -13.38 -14.27
C LEU A 127 -11.59 -14.49 -15.25
N ASN A 128 -12.89 -14.59 -15.55
CA ASN A 128 -13.45 -15.49 -16.55
C ASN A 128 -13.62 -14.76 -17.90
N CYS A 129 -12.63 -13.96 -18.28
CA CYS A 129 -12.61 -13.15 -19.49
C CYS A 129 -11.37 -13.46 -20.35
N ASN A 130 -11.33 -12.97 -21.59
CA ASN A 130 -10.21 -13.19 -22.50
C ASN A 130 -8.92 -12.54 -21.94
N GLU A 131 -7.79 -13.26 -22.05
CA GLU A 131 -6.46 -12.79 -21.59
C GLU A 131 -6.04 -11.44 -22.17
N ASN A 132 -6.54 -11.10 -23.37
CA ASN A 132 -6.29 -9.81 -24.00
C ASN A 132 -6.85 -8.62 -23.18
N CYS A 133 -7.76 -8.86 -22.23
CA CYS A 133 -8.28 -7.83 -21.34
C CYS A 133 -7.47 -7.67 -20.05
N PHE A 134 -6.54 -8.59 -19.74
CA PHE A 134 -5.87 -8.65 -18.43
C PHE A 134 -5.06 -7.39 -18.11
N PHE A 135 -4.49 -6.73 -19.12
CA PHE A 135 -3.76 -5.47 -18.93
C PHE A 135 -4.64 -4.36 -18.32
N LEU A 136 -5.97 -4.40 -18.54
CA LEU A 136 -6.91 -3.42 -17.99
C LEU A 136 -7.06 -3.55 -16.46
N PHE A 137 -6.78 -4.73 -15.91
CA PHE A 137 -6.91 -5.03 -14.48
C PHE A 137 -5.68 -4.63 -13.66
N VAL A 138 -4.53 -4.36 -14.29
CA VAL A 138 -3.28 -4.06 -13.58
C VAL A 138 -3.42 -2.84 -12.67
N LYS A 139 -4.02 -1.75 -13.14
CA LYS A 139 -4.24 -0.55 -12.31
C LYS A 139 -5.24 -0.81 -11.15
N PRO A 140 -6.43 -1.38 -11.39
CA PRO A 140 -7.35 -1.79 -10.33
C PRO A 140 -6.72 -2.72 -9.28
N ILE A 141 -6.01 -3.77 -9.72
CA ILE A 141 -5.35 -4.72 -8.81
C ILE A 141 -4.31 -4.00 -7.96
N LYS A 142 -3.47 -3.15 -8.56
CA LYS A 142 -2.48 -2.34 -7.82
C LYS A 142 -3.16 -1.49 -6.76
N TYR A 143 -4.24 -0.78 -7.11
CA TYR A 143 -5.01 0.01 -6.16
C TYR A 143 -5.54 -0.84 -5.00
N PHE A 144 -6.25 -1.92 -5.30
CA PHE A 144 -6.82 -2.79 -4.27
C PHE A 144 -5.76 -3.48 -3.42
N SER A 145 -4.53 -3.65 -3.91
CA SER A 145 -3.44 -4.24 -3.15
C SER A 145 -3.05 -3.39 -1.94
N PHE A 146 -3.41 -2.11 -1.93
CA PHE A 146 -3.24 -1.20 -0.79
C PHE A 146 -4.46 -1.17 0.13
N ILE A 147 -5.63 -1.62 -0.35
CA ILE A 147 -6.89 -1.60 0.39
C ILE A 147 -7.13 -2.92 1.13
N TYR A 148 -6.73 -4.04 0.53
CA TYR A 148 -6.88 -5.38 1.10
C TYR A 148 -5.53 -5.93 1.54
N ASP A 149 -5.54 -6.75 2.58
CA ASP A 149 -4.32 -7.34 3.12
C ASP A 149 -3.76 -8.44 2.19
N GLU A 150 -4.64 -9.15 1.48
CA GLU A 150 -4.29 -10.11 0.43
C GLU A 150 -5.28 -10.02 -0.74
N ILE A 151 -4.80 -10.25 -1.96
CA ILE A 151 -5.64 -10.43 -3.16
C ILE A 151 -5.44 -11.84 -3.68
N ILE A 152 -6.53 -12.50 -4.03
CA ILE A 152 -6.52 -13.80 -4.71
C ILE A 152 -7.13 -13.60 -6.10
N ILE A 153 -6.37 -13.95 -7.13
CA ILE A 153 -6.81 -13.87 -8.52
C ILE A 153 -7.00 -15.29 -9.05
N LEU A 154 -8.21 -15.59 -9.51
CA LEU A 154 -8.55 -16.86 -10.12
C LEU A 154 -8.82 -16.68 -11.61
N SER A 155 -8.24 -17.54 -12.45
CA SER A 155 -8.57 -17.64 -13.87
C SER A 155 -8.20 -19.00 -14.42
N SER A 156 -9.01 -19.49 -15.36
CA SER A 156 -8.65 -20.65 -16.19
C SER A 156 -7.63 -20.32 -17.27
N ASN A 157 -7.46 -19.04 -17.62
CA ASN A 157 -6.47 -18.56 -18.58
C ASN A 157 -5.10 -18.35 -17.93
N ASN A 158 -4.05 -18.18 -18.74
CA ASN A 158 -2.71 -17.92 -18.25
C ASN A 158 -2.62 -16.51 -17.62
N LEU A 159 -2.19 -16.45 -16.35
CA LEU A 159 -2.08 -15.23 -15.57
C LEU A 159 -0.72 -14.53 -15.65
N CYS A 160 0.27 -15.02 -16.43
CA CYS A 160 1.60 -14.41 -16.55
C CYS A 160 1.54 -12.90 -16.86
N ASN A 161 0.62 -12.48 -17.74
CA ASN A 161 0.40 -11.07 -18.10
C ASN A 161 0.05 -10.17 -16.91
N ILE A 162 -0.49 -10.75 -15.83
CA ILE A 162 -0.79 -10.09 -14.56
C ILE A 162 0.33 -10.36 -13.55
N SER A 163 0.70 -11.61 -13.30
CA SER A 163 1.64 -11.98 -12.24
C SER A 163 3.01 -11.33 -12.41
N ASP A 164 3.50 -11.19 -13.64
CA ASP A 164 4.80 -10.59 -13.92
C ASP A 164 4.81 -9.08 -13.65
N ARG A 165 3.63 -8.45 -13.49
CA ARG A 165 3.49 -7.03 -13.12
C ARG A 165 3.50 -6.81 -11.60
N PHE A 166 3.48 -7.87 -10.81
CA PHE A 166 3.36 -7.83 -9.35
C PHE A 166 4.37 -8.77 -8.66
N ASP A 167 5.49 -9.06 -9.31
CA ASP A 167 6.59 -9.86 -8.74
C ASP A 167 7.15 -9.29 -7.42
N TYR A 168 6.99 -7.96 -7.21
CA TYR A 168 7.35 -7.26 -5.99
C TYR A 168 6.32 -7.40 -4.85
N ASP A 169 5.14 -7.99 -5.10
CA ASP A 169 4.03 -8.02 -4.15
C ASP A 169 3.57 -9.44 -3.83
N ASN A 170 4.20 -10.01 -2.80
CA ASN A 170 3.89 -11.35 -2.31
C ASN A 170 2.50 -11.49 -1.66
N THR A 171 1.71 -10.41 -1.51
CA THR A 171 0.34 -10.47 -0.98
C THR A 171 -0.71 -10.77 -2.05
N ILE A 172 -0.32 -10.73 -3.33
CA ILE A 172 -1.17 -11.14 -4.45
C ILE A 172 -0.89 -12.60 -4.78
N LYS A 173 -1.93 -13.42 -4.73
CA LYS A 173 -1.89 -14.87 -4.93
C LYS A 173 -2.69 -15.23 -6.18
N TYR A 174 -2.25 -16.28 -6.87
CA TYR A 174 -2.82 -16.70 -8.14
C TYR A 174 -3.22 -18.16 -8.08
N ASN A 175 -4.47 -18.48 -8.45
CA ASN A 175 -4.97 -19.86 -8.56
C ASN A 175 -4.66 -20.76 -7.34
N ILE A 176 -4.80 -20.20 -6.13
CA ILE A 176 -4.65 -20.96 -4.89
C ILE A 176 -6.00 -21.57 -4.46
N GLU A 177 -5.96 -22.70 -3.77
CA GLU A 177 -7.15 -23.27 -3.15
C GLU A 177 -7.67 -22.33 -2.05
N LEU A 178 -9.00 -22.14 -2.01
CA LEU A 178 -9.66 -21.24 -1.08
C LEU A 178 -10.02 -21.90 0.27
N THR A 179 -9.48 -23.09 0.54
CA THR A 179 -9.74 -23.82 1.78
C THR A 179 -9.26 -22.99 2.99
N ASP A 180 -10.15 -22.81 3.97
CA ASP A 180 -9.92 -22.06 5.21
C ASP A 180 -9.72 -20.53 5.09
N PHE A 181 -9.91 -19.94 3.91
CA PHE A 181 -9.85 -18.48 3.74
C PHE A 181 -11.24 -17.85 3.87
N THR A 182 -11.38 -16.87 4.76
CA THR A 182 -12.52 -15.96 4.72
C THR A 182 -12.26 -14.83 3.73
N VAL A 183 -13.00 -14.82 2.62
CA VAL A 183 -12.99 -13.74 1.63
C VAL A 183 -13.89 -12.60 2.13
N THR A 184 -13.38 -11.37 2.09
CA THR A 184 -14.12 -10.18 2.51
C THR A 184 -15.00 -9.66 1.36
N HIS A 185 -14.48 -9.69 0.14
CA HIS A 185 -15.19 -9.22 -1.04
C HIS A 185 -14.77 -10.00 -2.28
N THR A 186 -15.67 -10.12 -3.26
CA THR A 186 -15.44 -10.83 -4.52
C THR A 186 -15.89 -9.98 -5.69
N TYR A 187 -15.03 -9.84 -6.70
CA TYR A 187 -15.41 -9.36 -8.03
C TYR A 187 -15.30 -10.49 -9.05
N THR A 188 -16.37 -10.72 -9.81
CA THR A 188 -16.43 -11.76 -10.84
C THR A 188 -16.65 -11.12 -12.21
N PHE A 189 -15.79 -11.46 -13.17
CA PHE A 189 -15.80 -10.94 -14.53
C PHE A 189 -16.06 -12.08 -15.52
N ASN A 190 -17.29 -12.20 -16.02
CA ASN A 190 -17.76 -13.32 -16.85
C ASN A 190 -17.94 -13.01 -18.34
N ASP A 191 -17.73 -11.76 -18.75
CA ASP A 191 -17.84 -11.39 -20.16
C ASP A 191 -16.54 -11.70 -20.91
N SER A 192 -16.65 -12.10 -22.18
CA SER A 192 -15.47 -12.39 -23.00
C SER A 192 -14.54 -11.18 -23.17
N VAL A 193 -15.10 -9.96 -23.21
CA VAL A 193 -14.36 -8.71 -23.44
C VAL A 193 -14.81 -7.66 -22.44
N TYR A 194 -13.85 -6.89 -21.92
CA TYR A 194 -14.09 -5.74 -21.05
C TYR A 194 -13.46 -4.48 -21.62
N THR A 195 -14.12 -3.35 -21.35
CA THR A 195 -13.51 -2.02 -21.47
C THR A 195 -13.03 -1.56 -20.09
N LYS A 196 -12.12 -0.57 -20.08
CA LYS A 196 -11.66 0.07 -18.85
C LYS A 196 -12.84 0.59 -18.02
N ASP A 197 -13.76 1.33 -18.65
CA ASP A 197 -14.88 1.98 -17.97
C ASP A 197 -15.79 0.95 -17.30
N LYS A 198 -16.09 -0.16 -17.99
CA LYS A 198 -16.89 -1.24 -17.43
C LYS A 198 -16.23 -1.89 -16.19
N ILE A 199 -14.91 -2.07 -16.22
CA ILE A 199 -14.17 -2.60 -15.05
C ILE A 199 -14.25 -1.61 -13.89
N TYR A 200 -14.05 -0.32 -14.18
CA TYR A 200 -14.05 0.74 -13.19
C TYR A 200 -15.44 0.89 -12.53
N ASP A 201 -16.51 0.80 -13.32
CA ASP A 201 -17.89 0.80 -12.82
C ASP A 201 -18.15 -0.40 -11.90
N ILE A 202 -17.80 -1.63 -12.33
CA ILE A 202 -17.97 -2.85 -11.53
C ILE A 202 -17.21 -2.75 -10.20
N MET A 203 -15.99 -2.23 -10.24
CA MET A 203 -15.13 -2.12 -9.08
C MET A 203 -15.37 -0.86 -8.24
N SER A 204 -16.28 0.03 -8.68
CA SER A 204 -16.55 1.32 -8.02
C SER A 204 -15.30 2.16 -7.80
N ILE A 205 -14.45 2.25 -8.84
CA ILE A 205 -13.19 3.02 -8.84
C ILE A 205 -13.15 4.02 -10.00
N THR A 206 -12.33 5.05 -9.87
CA THR A 206 -12.07 6.04 -10.91
C THR A 206 -10.57 6.26 -11.06
N ASP A 207 -10.13 6.90 -12.15
CA ASP A 207 -8.71 7.27 -12.30
C ASP A 207 -8.23 8.18 -11.17
N GLU A 208 -9.09 9.08 -10.69
CA GLU A 208 -8.80 9.95 -9.54
C GLU A 208 -8.56 9.12 -8.28
N ILE A 209 -9.45 8.17 -7.98
CA ILE A 209 -9.34 7.29 -6.80
C ILE A 209 -8.05 6.46 -6.85
N ILE A 210 -7.73 5.88 -8.00
CA ILE A 210 -6.55 5.02 -8.17
C ILE A 210 -5.25 5.83 -8.04
N GLN A 211 -5.27 7.13 -8.37
CA GLN A 211 -4.10 8.00 -8.22
C GLN A 211 -3.85 8.43 -6.76
N LEU A 212 -4.80 8.26 -5.85
CA LEU A 212 -4.64 8.69 -4.45
C LEU A 212 -3.59 7.87 -3.68
N ILE A 213 -3.28 6.65 -4.09
CA ILE A 213 -2.35 5.73 -3.42
C ILE A 213 -1.33 5.23 -4.44
#